data_AF-A0A183CCW9-F1
#
_entry.id   AF-A0A183CCW9-F1
#
_cell.length_a   1.000
_cell.length_b   1.000
_cell.length_c   1.000
_cell.angle_alpha   90.00
_cell.angle_beta   90.00
_cell.angle_gamma   90.00
#
_symmetry.space_group_name_H-M   'P 1'
#
loop_
_entity.id
_entity.type
_entity.pdbx_description
1 polymer ?
#
loop_
_entity_poly.entity_id
_entity_poly.type
_entity_poly.pdbx_seq_one_letter_code
_entity_poly.pdbx_strand_id
1 'polypeptide(L)'
;MFLDNFATVSRRELKAECDYEREARAVAMFRRLLADDENFFVPGVFSQLSTKRVLTAEFVEGTPVDLCNNEPQQVRDWIATRYIDLSLRELFVWRFMQTDPNWSNFLFARNSSTGHYQLVLLDFGSTRSFSKSFIDKYMRILKAAYANDRNEMLKWSRDIGFLTGYETKVMAQAHCDAISIIGETLTNEKVYDFSEQVPATRF
;
A
#
# COMPACT_ATOMS: atom_id res chain seq x y z
N MET A 1 -15.39 24.32 -6.48
CA MET A 1 -14.67 23.88 -5.26
C MET A 1 -14.27 22.41 -5.28
N PHE A 2 -15.20 21.44 -5.35
CA PHE A 2 -14.83 20.01 -5.48
C PHE A 2 -14.14 19.69 -6.82
N LEU A 3 -14.69 20.16 -7.95
CA LEU A 3 -14.15 19.91 -9.29
C LEU A 3 -12.78 20.56 -9.50
N ASP A 4 -12.56 21.77 -8.96
CA ASP A 4 -11.28 22.47 -9.08
C ASP A 4 -10.17 21.80 -8.26
N ASN A 5 -10.50 21.35 -7.05
CA ASN A 5 -9.58 20.56 -6.23
C ASN A 5 -9.28 19.21 -6.88
N PHE A 6 -10.30 18.53 -7.41
CA PHE A 6 -10.12 17.28 -8.14
C PHE A 6 -9.20 17.48 -9.35
N ALA A 7 -9.47 18.46 -10.21
CA ALA A 7 -8.64 18.76 -11.37
C ALA A 7 -7.19 19.12 -11.00
N THR A 8 -6.99 19.83 -9.89
CA THR A 8 -5.65 20.18 -9.38
C THR A 8 -4.89 18.96 -8.91
N VAL A 9 -5.54 18.08 -8.14
CA VAL A 9 -4.95 16.82 -7.66
C VAL A 9 -4.65 15.90 -8.85
N SER A 10 -5.63 15.66 -9.74
CA SER A 10 -5.43 14.82 -10.92
C SER A 10 -4.28 15.31 -11.81
N ARG A 11 -4.16 16.63 -12.03
CA ARG A 11 -3.03 17.18 -12.81
C ARG A 11 -1.69 16.95 -12.13
N ARG A 12 -1.65 17.00 -10.79
CA ARG A 12 -0.43 16.74 -10.02
C ARG A 12 -0.05 15.26 -10.08
N GLU A 13 -1.02 14.36 -9.92
CA GLU A 13 -0.80 12.91 -10.02
C GLU A 13 -0.35 12.52 -11.43
N LEU A 14 -1.02 12.97 -12.48
CA LEU A 14 -0.64 12.70 -13.88
C LEU A 14 0.78 13.18 -14.22
N LYS A 15 1.20 14.33 -13.70
CA LYS A 15 2.58 14.80 -13.86
C LYS A 15 3.58 13.94 -13.09
N ALA A 16 3.19 13.43 -11.94
CA ALA A 16 4.03 12.54 -11.14
C ALA A 16 4.21 11.17 -11.81
N GLU A 17 3.19 10.67 -12.52
CA GLU A 17 3.22 9.44 -13.33
C GLU A 17 4.12 9.56 -14.56
N CYS A 18 4.35 10.78 -15.07
CA CYS A 18 5.18 11.02 -16.26
C CYS A 18 6.68 11.24 -15.96
N ASP A 19 7.14 11.06 -14.72
CA ASP A 19 8.54 11.24 -14.32
C ASP A 19 9.20 9.89 -14.01
N TYR A 20 9.63 9.19 -15.07
CA TYR A 20 10.30 7.90 -14.93
C TYR A 20 11.71 7.98 -14.33
N GLU A 21 12.33 9.16 -14.27
CA GLU A 21 13.58 9.32 -13.50
C GLU A 21 13.29 9.24 -11.99
N ARG A 22 12.15 9.79 -11.54
CA ARG A 22 11.70 9.66 -10.15
C ARG A 22 11.37 8.21 -9.83
N GLU A 23 10.66 7.53 -10.72
CA GLU A 23 10.37 6.11 -10.57
C GLU A 23 11.65 5.26 -10.49
N ALA A 24 12.62 5.45 -11.40
CA ALA A 24 13.91 4.76 -11.36
C ALA A 24 14.64 4.93 -10.03
N ARG A 25 14.57 6.12 -9.42
CA ARG A 25 15.12 6.37 -8.07
C ARG A 25 14.36 5.62 -6.98
N ALA A 26 13.04 5.53 -7.09
CA ALA A 26 12.21 4.75 -6.17
C ALA A 26 12.53 3.25 -6.28
N VAL A 27 12.64 2.71 -7.50
CA VAL A 27 13.07 1.33 -7.74
C VAL A 27 14.41 1.04 -7.06
N ALA A 28 15.42 1.89 -7.27
CA ALA A 28 16.74 1.73 -6.65
C ALA A 28 16.68 1.74 -5.12
N MET A 29 15.80 2.57 -4.53
CA MET A 29 15.58 2.62 -3.09
C MET A 29 14.92 1.33 -2.58
N PHE A 30 13.83 0.89 -3.19
CA PHE A 30 13.14 -0.34 -2.79
C PHE A 30 14.01 -1.58 -2.93
N ARG A 31 14.78 -1.66 -4.01
CA ARG A 31 15.74 -2.74 -4.21
C ARG A 31 16.79 -2.80 -3.10
N ARG A 32 17.19 -1.66 -2.55
CA ARG A 32 18.07 -1.61 -1.36
C ARG A 32 17.34 -1.99 -0.08
N LEU A 33 16.10 -1.52 0.11
CA LEU A 33 15.31 -1.80 1.31
C LEU A 33 14.94 -3.28 1.44
N LEU A 34 14.77 -3.97 0.30
CA LEU A 34 14.37 -5.37 0.21
C LEU A 34 15.54 -6.33 -0.10
N ALA A 35 16.79 -5.83 -0.12
CA ALA A 35 17.95 -6.61 -0.55
C ALA A 35 18.18 -7.89 0.25
N ASP A 36 17.85 -7.88 1.55
CA ASP A 36 18.06 -9.00 2.47
C ASP A 36 16.81 -9.89 2.63
N ASP A 37 15.72 -9.64 1.88
CA ASP A 37 14.47 -10.39 1.99
C ASP A 37 14.21 -11.20 0.72
N GLU A 38 14.52 -12.50 0.78
CA GLU A 38 14.36 -13.42 -0.35
C GLU A 38 12.91 -13.58 -0.81
N ASN A 39 11.91 -13.16 -0.02
CA ASN A 39 10.51 -13.23 -0.42
C ASN A 39 10.13 -12.17 -1.46
N PHE A 40 10.96 -11.14 -1.65
CA PHE A 40 10.67 -10.05 -2.56
C PHE A 40 11.74 -9.90 -3.63
N PHE A 41 11.33 -9.44 -4.81
CA PHE A 41 12.26 -9.10 -5.88
C PHE A 41 11.87 -7.78 -6.52
N VAL A 42 12.86 -6.91 -6.75
CA VAL A 42 12.68 -5.64 -7.43
C VAL A 42 13.59 -5.63 -8.67
N PRO A 43 13.02 -5.61 -9.88
CA PRO A 43 13.80 -5.60 -11.12
C PRO A 43 14.74 -4.40 -11.17
N GLY A 44 16.01 -4.65 -11.52
CA GLY A 44 17.00 -3.61 -11.72
C GLY A 44 16.65 -2.72 -12.92
N VAL A 45 16.88 -1.41 -12.79
CA VAL A 45 16.68 -0.45 -13.90
C VAL A 45 17.97 -0.26 -14.69
N PHE A 46 17.89 -0.39 -16.00
CA PHE A 46 18.95 -0.06 -16.94
C PHE A 46 18.96 1.45 -17.19
N SER A 47 19.69 2.19 -16.35
CA SER A 47 19.78 3.66 -16.42
C SER A 47 20.22 4.19 -17.78
N GLN A 48 21.10 3.46 -18.49
CA GLN A 48 21.61 3.82 -19.82
C GLN A 48 20.55 3.70 -20.93
N LEU A 49 19.50 2.91 -20.70
CA LEU A 49 18.39 2.70 -21.61
C LEU A 49 17.12 3.44 -21.16
N SER A 50 17.19 4.12 -20.01
CA SER A 50 16.08 4.84 -19.41
C SER A 50 16.20 6.34 -19.63
N THR A 51 15.07 7.01 -19.79
CA THR A 51 14.92 8.46 -19.96
C THR A 51 13.71 8.93 -19.15
N LYS A 52 13.41 10.24 -19.19
CA LYS A 52 12.18 10.78 -18.59
C LYS A 52 10.87 10.17 -19.11
N ARG A 53 10.89 9.54 -20.29
CA ARG A 53 9.69 9.02 -20.98
C ARG A 53 9.74 7.53 -21.27
N VAL A 54 10.86 6.87 -20.99
CA VAL A 54 11.02 5.43 -21.16
C VAL A 54 11.76 4.89 -19.94
N LEU A 55 11.17 3.92 -19.24
CA LEU A 55 11.85 3.17 -18.19
C LEU A 55 12.18 1.78 -18.72
N THR A 56 13.42 1.33 -18.54
CA THR A 56 13.85 -0.01 -18.95
C THR A 56 14.39 -0.76 -17.76
N ALA A 57 13.83 -1.95 -17.48
CA ALA A 57 14.17 -2.76 -16.33
C ALA A 57 14.42 -4.24 -16.71
N GLU A 58 14.96 -5.01 -15.76
CA GLU A 58 15.11 -6.46 -15.88
C GLU A 58 13.76 -7.12 -16.20
N PHE A 59 13.77 -8.02 -17.18
CA PHE A 59 12.61 -8.83 -17.48
C PHE A 59 12.45 -9.91 -16.41
N VAL A 60 11.23 -10.10 -15.92
CA VAL A 60 10.91 -11.11 -14.92
C VAL A 60 9.68 -11.89 -15.37
N GLU A 61 9.79 -13.22 -15.32
CA GLU A 61 8.66 -14.11 -15.56
C GLU A 61 7.90 -14.37 -14.25
N GLY A 62 6.58 -14.31 -14.32
CA GLY A 62 5.71 -14.57 -13.19
C GLY A 62 4.24 -14.44 -13.58
N THR A 63 3.36 -14.78 -12.65
CA THR A 63 1.91 -14.65 -12.79
C THR A 63 1.46 -13.36 -12.10
N PRO A 64 0.78 -12.44 -12.80
CA PRO A 64 0.14 -11.28 -12.15
C PRO A 64 -0.72 -11.72 -10.96
N VAL A 65 -0.59 -11.03 -9.83
CA VAL A 65 -1.24 -11.45 -8.57
C VAL A 65 -2.77 -11.45 -8.66
N ASP A 66 -3.35 -10.56 -9.47
CA ASP A 66 -4.79 -10.52 -9.75
C ASP A 66 -5.31 -11.77 -10.48
N LEU A 67 -4.42 -12.56 -11.10
CA LEU A 67 -4.74 -13.86 -11.70
C LEU A 67 -4.53 -15.04 -10.75
N CYS A 68 -3.95 -14.82 -9.57
CA CYS A 68 -3.69 -15.88 -8.58
C CYS A 68 -4.93 -16.28 -7.74
N ASN A 69 -6.14 -15.80 -8.09
CA ASN A 69 -7.36 -16.10 -7.36
C ASN A 69 -7.69 -17.59 -7.28
N ASN A 70 -7.24 -18.39 -8.25
CA ASN A 70 -7.47 -19.85 -8.30
C ASN A 70 -6.29 -20.68 -7.77
N GLU A 71 -5.23 -20.03 -7.27
CA GLU A 71 -4.12 -20.73 -6.63
C GLU A 71 -4.58 -21.45 -5.34
N PRO A 72 -3.85 -22.50 -4.90
CA PRO A 72 -4.14 -23.16 -3.62
C PRO A 72 -4.19 -22.14 -2.47
N GLN A 73 -5.07 -22.38 -1.48
CA GLN A 73 -5.26 -21.47 -0.34
C GLN A 73 -3.93 -21.06 0.31
N GLN A 74 -3.01 -22.00 0.52
CA GLN A 74 -1.70 -21.73 1.10
C GLN A 74 -0.87 -20.71 0.31
N VAL A 75 -0.98 -20.73 -1.03
CA VAL A 75 -0.31 -19.76 -1.90
C VAL A 75 -0.96 -18.39 -1.79
N ARG A 76 -2.30 -18.33 -1.82
CA ARG A 76 -3.05 -17.08 -1.64
C ARG A 76 -2.78 -16.44 -0.27
N ASP A 77 -2.75 -17.25 0.78
CA ASP A 77 -2.39 -16.84 2.15
C ASP A 77 -0.96 -16.30 2.18
N TRP A 78 -0.02 -16.98 1.52
CA TRP A 78 1.37 -16.53 1.42
C TRP A 78 1.47 -15.16 0.73
N ILE A 79 0.83 -14.98 -0.43
CA ILE A 79 0.81 -13.71 -1.18
C ILE A 79 0.24 -12.59 -0.31
N ALA A 80 -0.95 -12.80 0.28
CA ALA A 80 -1.61 -11.82 1.13
C ALA A 80 -0.75 -11.46 2.36
N THR A 81 -0.15 -12.46 3.00
CA THR A 81 0.73 -12.24 4.16
C THR A 81 1.96 -11.42 3.79
N ARG A 82 2.61 -11.70 2.65
CA ARG A 82 3.77 -10.92 2.16
C ARG A 82 3.37 -9.51 1.79
N TYR A 83 2.23 -9.32 1.14
CA TYR A 83 1.74 -8.00 0.80
C TYR A 83 1.44 -7.14 2.04
N ILE A 84 0.81 -7.72 3.07
CA ILE A 84 0.54 -7.03 4.34
C ILE A 84 1.85 -6.67 5.04
N ASP A 85 2.81 -7.61 5.14
CA ASP A 85 4.13 -7.36 5.72
C ASP A 85 4.86 -6.22 5.01
N LEU A 86 4.88 -6.23 3.67
CA LEU A 86 5.44 -5.15 2.85
C LEU A 86 4.78 -3.80 3.17
N SER A 87 3.43 -3.74 3.13
CA SER A 87 2.66 -2.52 3.39
C SER A 87 2.94 -1.93 4.78
N LEU A 88 3.07 -2.80 5.80
CA LEU A 88 3.40 -2.38 7.15
C LEU A 88 4.84 -1.82 7.24
N ARG A 89 5.81 -2.46 6.58
CA ARG A 89 7.21 -1.97 6.53
C ARG A 89 7.29 -0.62 5.80
N GLU A 90 6.63 -0.50 4.66
CA GLU A 90 6.56 0.74 3.89
C GLU A 90 6.03 1.91 4.72
N LEU A 91 4.94 1.69 5.44
CA LEU A 91 4.27 2.75 6.19
C LEU A 91 5.00 3.09 7.50
N PHE A 92 5.35 2.08 8.29
CA PHE A 92 5.81 2.27 9.67
C PHE A 92 7.33 2.23 9.86
N VAL A 93 8.05 1.51 9.00
CA VAL A 93 9.51 1.38 9.11
C VAL A 93 10.19 2.38 8.19
N TRP A 94 9.89 2.34 6.90
CA TRP A 94 10.57 3.16 5.90
C TRP A 94 9.92 4.53 5.74
N ARG A 95 8.60 4.62 6.01
CA ARG A 95 7.77 5.80 5.74
C ARG A 95 7.91 6.22 4.27
N PHE A 96 8.00 5.22 3.41
CA PHE A 96 8.18 5.30 1.99
C PHE A 96 7.39 4.16 1.38
N MET A 97 6.30 4.50 0.70
CA MET A 97 5.26 3.55 0.34
C MET A 97 4.85 3.73 -1.11
N GLN A 98 4.66 2.62 -1.82
CA GLN A 98 3.89 2.61 -3.07
C GLN A 98 2.41 2.80 -2.75
N THR A 99 1.80 3.92 -3.18
CA THR A 99 0.39 4.19 -2.87
C THR A 99 -0.59 3.67 -3.92
N ASP A 100 -0.12 2.98 -4.96
CA ASP A 100 -0.98 2.40 -6.00
C ASP A 100 -1.44 0.98 -5.57
N PRO A 101 -2.75 0.76 -5.39
CA PRO A 101 -3.30 -0.55 -4.99
C PRO A 101 -3.45 -1.55 -6.13
N ASN A 102 -2.92 -1.28 -7.33
CA ASN A 102 -3.09 -2.16 -8.48
C ASN A 102 -2.29 -3.48 -8.32
N TRP A 103 -3.03 -4.58 -8.10
CA TRP A 103 -2.48 -5.93 -7.96
C TRP A 103 -1.73 -6.45 -9.20
N SER A 104 -2.03 -5.95 -10.40
CA SER A 104 -1.30 -6.35 -11.61
C SER A 104 0.14 -5.82 -11.66
N ASN A 105 0.49 -4.86 -10.78
CA ASN A 105 1.86 -4.37 -10.60
C ASN A 105 2.73 -5.30 -9.74
N PHE A 106 2.16 -6.41 -9.27
CA PHE A 106 2.87 -7.45 -8.54
C PHE A 106 2.83 -8.75 -9.33
N LEU A 107 3.97 -9.42 -9.47
CA LEU A 107 4.02 -10.78 -10.00
C LEU A 107 4.32 -11.76 -8.88
N PHE A 108 3.57 -12.86 -8.87
CA PHE A 108 3.94 -14.06 -8.15
C PHE A 108 4.89 -14.89 -9.02
N ALA A 109 6.10 -15.11 -8.53
CA ALA A 109 7.15 -15.83 -9.26
C ALA A 109 7.85 -16.84 -8.36
N ARG A 110 8.75 -17.63 -8.96
CA ARG A 110 9.71 -18.46 -8.22
C ARG A 110 11.11 -17.98 -8.51
N ASN A 111 11.93 -17.88 -7.47
CA ASN A 111 13.35 -17.61 -7.62
C ASN A 111 13.99 -18.69 -8.50
N SER A 112 14.67 -18.31 -9.59
CA SER A 112 15.25 -19.29 -10.51
C SER A 112 16.41 -20.10 -9.90
N SER A 113 17.09 -19.58 -8.88
CA SER A 113 18.21 -20.26 -8.22
C SER A 113 17.76 -21.14 -7.06
N THR A 114 16.80 -20.69 -6.26
CA THR A 114 16.38 -21.42 -5.05
C THR A 114 15.07 -22.20 -5.25
N GLY A 115 14.20 -21.77 -6.17
CA GLY A 115 12.86 -22.33 -6.40
C GLY A 115 11.79 -21.83 -5.43
N HIS A 116 12.15 -20.98 -4.47
CA HIS A 116 11.24 -20.41 -3.48
C HIS A 116 10.29 -19.39 -4.10
N TYR A 117 9.10 -19.22 -3.51
CA TYR A 117 8.18 -18.18 -3.91
C TYR A 117 8.77 -16.78 -3.70
N GLN A 118 8.49 -15.89 -4.64
CA GLN A 118 8.87 -14.48 -4.57
C GLN A 118 7.73 -13.60 -5.08
N LEU A 119 7.55 -12.46 -4.43
CA LEU A 119 6.68 -11.39 -4.89
C LEU A 119 7.53 -10.33 -5.59
N VAL A 120 7.30 -10.14 -6.88
CA VAL A 120 8.02 -9.19 -7.72
C VAL A 120 7.24 -7.88 -7.76
N LEU A 121 7.89 -6.77 -7.48
CA LEU A 121 7.29 -5.43 -7.51
C LEU A 121 7.70 -4.72 -8.80
N LEU A 122 6.74 -4.28 -9.61
CA LEU A 122 7.00 -3.71 -10.94
C LEU A 122 6.87 -2.18 -11.01
N ASP A 123 5.88 -1.61 -10.32
CA ASP A 123 5.49 -0.19 -10.47
C ASP A 123 5.83 0.62 -9.22
N PHE A 124 6.57 1.71 -9.42
CA PHE A 124 6.94 2.64 -8.36
C PHE A 124 6.61 4.10 -8.71
N GLY A 125 5.77 4.35 -9.73
CA GLY A 125 5.40 5.69 -10.18
C GLY A 125 4.67 6.51 -9.10
N SER A 126 3.88 5.81 -8.29
CA SER A 126 3.07 6.38 -7.19
C SER A 126 3.73 6.30 -5.82
N THR A 127 5.06 6.19 -5.74
CA THR A 127 5.72 6.12 -4.43
C THR A 127 5.76 7.47 -3.69
N ARG A 128 5.40 7.49 -2.41
CA ARG A 128 5.44 8.69 -1.56
C ARG A 128 6.18 8.49 -0.25
N SER A 129 6.83 9.56 0.22
CA SER A 129 7.44 9.61 1.56
C SER A 129 6.46 10.26 2.54
N PHE A 130 6.37 9.70 3.75
CA PHE A 130 5.56 10.23 4.84
C PHE A 130 6.45 10.83 5.94
N SER A 131 6.02 11.96 6.49
CA SER A 131 6.73 12.58 7.61
C SER A 131 6.55 11.75 8.88
N LYS A 132 7.54 11.81 9.80
CA LYS A 132 7.41 11.16 11.12
C LYS A 132 6.14 11.61 11.83
N SER A 133 5.86 12.92 11.83
CA SER A 133 4.68 13.47 12.50
C SER A 133 3.38 12.93 11.93
N PHE A 134 3.29 12.71 10.62
CA PHE A 134 2.10 12.11 10.01
C PHE A 134 1.91 10.67 10.48
N ILE A 135 2.95 9.86 10.43
CA ILE A 135 2.91 8.45 10.86
C ILE A 135 2.64 8.32 12.36
N ASP A 136 3.22 9.19 13.19
CA ASP A 136 2.96 9.22 14.64
C ASP A 136 1.47 9.49 14.92
N LYS A 137 0.83 10.40 14.18
CA LYS A 137 -0.61 10.68 14.30
C LYS A 137 -1.44 9.50 13.79
N TYR A 138 -1.06 8.90 12.67
CA TYR A 138 -1.74 7.74 12.11
C TYR A 138 -1.69 6.54 13.08
N MET A 139 -0.55 6.29 13.72
CA MET A 139 -0.41 5.29 14.78
C MET A 139 -1.33 5.54 15.98
N ARG A 140 -1.58 6.81 16.35
CA ARG A 140 -2.54 7.14 17.41
C ARG A 140 -3.98 6.80 17.01
N ILE A 141 -4.33 6.97 15.73
CA ILE A 141 -5.63 6.53 15.19
C ILE A 141 -5.76 5.02 15.31
N LEU A 142 -4.74 4.26 14.87
CA LEU A 142 -4.77 2.79 14.96
C LEU A 142 -4.81 2.29 16.40
N LYS A 143 -4.07 2.93 17.32
CA LYS A 143 -4.13 2.61 18.75
C LYS A 143 -5.53 2.88 19.34
N ALA A 144 -6.18 3.97 18.92
CA ALA A 144 -7.55 4.25 19.32
C ALA A 144 -8.52 3.21 18.74
N ALA A 145 -8.33 2.79 17.49
CA ALA A 145 -9.09 1.72 16.85
C ALA A 145 -8.96 0.40 17.63
N TYR A 146 -7.74 0.01 17.97
CA TYR A 146 -7.44 -1.17 18.79
C TYR A 146 -8.13 -1.12 20.17
N ALA A 147 -8.17 0.06 20.80
CA ALA A 147 -8.84 0.27 22.08
C ALA A 147 -10.37 0.48 21.96
N ASN A 148 -10.92 0.45 20.73
CA ASN A 148 -12.30 0.79 20.43
C ASN A 148 -12.74 2.19 20.94
N ASP A 149 -11.80 3.15 21.01
CA ASP A 149 -12.05 4.52 21.47
C ASP A 149 -12.39 5.45 20.29
N ARG A 150 -13.68 5.56 19.99
CA ARG A 150 -14.17 6.38 18.88
C ARG A 150 -13.89 7.87 19.05
N ASN A 151 -13.79 8.36 20.29
CA ASN A 151 -13.52 9.78 20.53
C ASN A 151 -12.08 10.13 20.18
N GLU A 152 -11.12 9.30 20.60
CA GLU A 152 -9.72 9.45 20.20
C GLU A 152 -9.53 9.21 18.69
N MET A 153 -10.26 8.27 18.08
CA MET A 153 -10.25 8.10 16.61
C MET A 153 -10.65 9.38 15.88
N LEU A 154 -11.76 10.02 16.27
CA LEU A 154 -12.22 11.27 15.66
C LEU A 154 -11.24 12.42 15.88
N LYS A 155 -10.71 12.54 17.10
CA LYS A 155 -9.74 13.59 17.46
C LYS A 155 -8.50 13.52 16.59
N TRP A 156 -7.86 12.35 16.50
CA TRP A 156 -6.64 12.20 15.69
C TRP A 156 -6.93 12.21 14.19
N SER A 157 -8.11 11.74 13.75
CA SER A 157 -8.54 11.86 12.35
C SER A 157 -8.73 13.32 11.92
N ARG A 158 -9.15 14.20 12.84
CA ARG A 158 -9.19 15.65 12.57
C ARG A 158 -7.79 16.27 12.58
N ASP A 159 -6.97 15.90 13.56
CA ASP A 159 -5.61 16.45 13.71
C ASP A 159 -4.65 16.04 12.57
N ILE A 160 -4.85 14.86 11.98
CA ILE A 160 -4.11 14.42 10.78
C ILE A 160 -4.68 15.01 9.49
N GLY A 161 -5.91 15.55 9.54
CA GLY A 161 -6.59 16.18 8.41
C GLY A 161 -7.45 15.25 7.54
N PHE A 162 -7.78 14.04 8.01
CA PHE A 162 -8.75 13.17 7.32
C PHE A 162 -10.18 13.68 7.47
N LEU A 163 -10.48 14.32 8.61
CA LEU A 163 -11.75 14.99 8.86
C LEU A 163 -11.49 16.48 9.08
N THR A 164 -12.34 17.32 8.51
CA THR A 164 -12.30 18.78 8.68
C THR A 164 -12.93 19.20 10.01
N GLY A 165 -13.77 18.36 10.60
CA GLY A 165 -14.57 18.67 11.79
C GLY A 165 -15.97 19.22 11.47
N TYR A 166 -16.27 19.49 10.19
CA TYR A 166 -17.58 19.96 9.72
C TYR A 166 -18.43 18.85 9.08
N GLU A 167 -17.95 17.60 9.12
CA GLU A 167 -18.69 16.46 8.58
C GLU A 167 -19.99 16.22 9.34
N THR A 168 -20.99 15.67 8.64
CA THR A 168 -22.21 15.19 9.28
C THR A 168 -21.88 14.07 10.26
N LYS A 169 -22.73 13.88 11.28
CA LYS A 169 -22.57 12.77 12.23
C LYS A 169 -22.48 11.41 11.53
N VAL A 170 -23.23 11.23 10.43
CA VAL A 170 -23.24 9.99 9.64
C VAL A 170 -21.87 9.75 8.99
N MET A 171 -21.28 10.76 8.36
CA MET A 171 -19.95 10.63 7.74
C MET A 171 -18.85 10.38 8.77
N ALA A 172 -18.89 11.09 9.91
CA ALA A 172 -17.94 10.89 10.99
C ALA A 172 -18.05 9.47 11.59
N GLN A 173 -19.27 8.96 11.72
CA GLN A 173 -19.53 7.60 12.19
C GLN A 173 -19.01 6.57 11.19
N ALA A 174 -19.33 6.72 9.89
CA ALA A 174 -18.85 5.82 8.84
C ALA A 174 -17.31 5.78 8.76
N HIS A 175 -16.64 6.93 8.92
CA HIS A 175 -15.18 7.01 9.00
C HIS A 175 -14.62 6.20 10.17
N CYS A 176 -15.21 6.34 11.35
CA CYS A 176 -14.80 5.55 12.51
C CYS A 176 -15.15 4.06 12.39
N ASP A 177 -16.24 3.69 11.69
CA ASP A 177 -16.58 2.30 11.42
C ASP A 177 -15.55 1.65 10.49
N ALA A 178 -15.11 2.36 9.44
CA ALA A 178 -14.04 1.92 8.56
C ALA A 178 -12.70 1.76 9.30
N ILE A 179 -12.36 2.66 10.22
CA ILE A 179 -11.15 2.54 11.06
C ILE A 179 -11.29 1.37 12.03
N SER A 180 -12.49 1.13 12.59
CA SER A 180 -12.72 0.05 13.55
C SER A 180 -12.51 -1.32 12.92
N ILE A 181 -12.87 -1.49 11.65
CA ILE A 181 -12.55 -2.69 10.85
C ILE A 181 -11.04 -2.99 10.86
N ILE A 182 -10.19 -1.95 10.69
CA ILE A 182 -8.73 -2.11 10.78
C ILE A 182 -8.30 -2.44 12.22
N GLY A 183 -8.97 -1.88 13.23
CA GLY A 183 -8.74 -2.24 14.62
C GLY A 183 -9.03 -3.72 14.92
N GLU A 184 -10.14 -4.24 14.39
CA GLU A 184 -10.54 -5.64 14.56
C GLU A 184 -9.48 -6.61 14.04
N THR A 185 -8.92 -6.33 12.86
CA THR A 185 -7.85 -7.18 12.28
C THR A 185 -6.60 -7.22 13.16
N LEU A 186 -6.29 -6.13 13.86
CA LEU A 186 -5.15 -6.04 14.78
C LEU A 186 -5.41 -6.70 16.14
N THR A 187 -6.67 -6.85 16.55
CA THR A 187 -7.05 -7.47 17.83
C THR A 187 -7.27 -8.97 17.75
N ASN A 188 -7.43 -9.52 16.54
CA ASN A 188 -7.77 -10.93 16.37
C ASN A 188 -6.53 -11.81 16.61
N GLU A 189 -6.62 -12.70 17.61
CA GLU A 189 -5.56 -13.67 17.93
C GLU A 189 -5.57 -14.91 17.01
N LYS A 190 -6.59 -15.03 16.15
CA LYS A 190 -6.73 -16.12 15.17
C LYS A 190 -6.50 -15.61 13.75
N VAL A 191 -6.34 -16.56 12.81
CA VAL A 191 -6.32 -16.26 11.38
C VAL A 191 -7.54 -15.42 11.02
N TYR A 192 -7.29 -14.27 10.41
CA TYR A 192 -8.33 -13.31 10.05
C TYR A 192 -8.87 -13.62 8.66
N ASP A 193 -10.19 -13.79 8.52
CA ASP A 193 -10.84 -13.98 7.22
C ASP A 193 -11.22 -12.62 6.61
N PHE A 194 -10.45 -12.18 5.62
CA PHE A 194 -10.68 -10.93 4.91
C PHE A 194 -11.88 -10.99 3.95
N SER A 195 -12.40 -12.18 3.61
CA SER A 195 -13.52 -12.32 2.67
C SER A 195 -14.86 -11.87 3.25
N GLU A 196 -14.99 -11.87 4.59
CA GLU A 196 -16.21 -11.47 5.29
C GLU A 196 -16.37 -9.94 5.43
N GLN A 197 -15.36 -9.16 5.04
CA GLN A 197 -15.30 -7.70 5.25
C GLN A 197 -15.72 -6.85 4.04
N VAL A 198 -16.57 -7.35 3.13
CA VAL A 198 -17.06 -6.55 2.01
C VAL A 198 -17.83 -5.31 2.54
N PRO A 199 -17.36 -4.07 2.31
CA PRO A 199 -18.05 -2.87 2.82
C PRO A 199 -19.43 -2.64 2.19
N ALA A 200 -19.73 -3.34 1.09
CA ALA A 200 -20.95 -3.17 0.29
C ALA A 200 -22.19 -3.89 0.84
N THR A 201 -22.08 -4.72 1.88
CA THR A 201 -23.21 -5.50 2.44
C THR A 201 -23.66 -5.07 3.84
N ARG A 202 -23.07 -4.00 4.41
CA ARG A 202 -23.47 -3.44 5.72
C ARG A 202 -24.31 -2.16 5.66
N PHE A 203 -24.84 -1.81 4.48
CA PHE A 203 -25.81 -0.71 4.30
C PHE A 203 -27.18 -1.24 3.86
#